data_AF-A0A261KMP5-F1
#
_entry.id   AF-A0A261KMP5-F1
#
_cell.length_a   1.000
_cell.length_b   1.000
_cell.length_c   1.000
_cell.angle_alpha   90.00
_cell.angle_beta   90.00
_cell.angle_gamma   90.00
#
_symmetry.space_group_name_H-M   'P 1'
#
loop_
_entity.id
_entity.type
_entity.pdbx_description
1 polymer ?
#
loop_
_entity_poly.entity_id
_entity_poly.type
_entity_poly.pdbx_seq_one_letter_code
_entity_poly.pdbx_strand_id
1 'polypeptide(L)' 'MTFYIGFMKQFTDTVRGYDRYGMLFVEPIDYRISPDGSRIALYYGEIKINDKNQYHVIPRTRPSER' A
#
# COMPACT_ATOMS: atom_id res chain seq x y z
N MET A 1 -23.47 -13.71 1.59
CA MET A 1 -22.67 -13.35 0.40
C MET A 1 -21.31 -12.91 0.87
N THR A 2 -20.32 -13.80 0.82
CA THR A 2 -18.96 -13.52 1.29
C THR A 2 -18.20 -12.87 0.13
N PHE A 3 -17.91 -11.57 0.22
CA PHE A 3 -17.06 -10.89 -0.75
C PHE A 3 -15.62 -11.32 -0.48
N TYR A 4 -15.04 -12.14 -1.35
CA TYR A 4 -13.60 -12.33 -1.38
C TYR A 4 -12.99 -11.04 -1.92
N ILE A 5 -12.57 -10.15 -1.03
CA ILE A 5 -11.72 -9.02 -1.41
C ILE A 5 -10.37 -9.66 -1.81
N GLY A 6 -10.16 -9.87 -3.11
CA GLY A 6 -8.90 -10.40 -3.61
C GLY A 6 -7.81 -9.36 -3.40
N PHE A 7 -6.95 -9.56 -2.41
CA PHE A 7 -5.73 -8.79 -2.24
C PHE A 7 -4.53 -9.75 -2.21
N MET A 8 -3.47 -9.39 -2.91
CA MET A 8 -2.19 -10.09 -2.81
C MET A 8 -1.31 -9.35 -1.82
N LYS A 9 -1.05 -9.96 -0.67
CA LYS A 9 -0.09 -9.46 0.34
C LYS A 9 1.25 -10.14 0.12
N GLN A 10 2.30 -9.34 -0.05
CA GLN A 10 3.66 -9.84 -0.25
C GLN A 10 4.63 -9.13 0.71
N PHE A 11 5.37 -9.90 1.51
CA PHE A 11 6.54 -9.36 2.22
C PHE A 11 7.56 -8.88 1.19
N THR A 12 7.99 -7.62 1.33
CA THR A 12 8.87 -6.98 0.35
C THR A 12 10.30 -6.91 0.87
N ASP A 13 10.49 -6.44 2.10
CA ASP A 13 11.80 -6.33 2.74
C ASP A 13 11.72 -5.86 4.20
N THR A 14 12.85 -5.91 4.91
CA THR A 14 13.07 -5.15 6.13
C THR A 14 14.07 -4.01 5.86
N VAL A 15 13.61 -2.75 5.93
CA VAL A 15 14.44 -1.57 5.65
C VAL A 15 14.45 -0.63 6.85
N ARG A 16 15.64 -0.33 7.38
CA ARG A 16 15.86 0.58 8.53
C ARG A 16 15.05 0.19 9.78
N GLY A 17 14.93 -1.11 10.05
CA GLY A 17 14.18 -1.63 11.21
C GLY A 17 12.66 -1.67 11.01
N TYR A 18 12.18 -1.49 9.78
CA TYR A 18 10.77 -1.63 9.44
C TYR A 18 10.56 -2.78 8.46
N ASP A 19 9.71 -3.72 8.83
CA ASP A 19 9.19 -4.71 7.88
C ASP A 19 8.21 -4.04 6.95
N ARG A 20 8.34 -4.33 5.65
CA ARG A 20 7.52 -3.77 4.60
C ARG A 20 6.73 -4.85 3.90
N TYR A 21 5.44 -4.58 3.76
CA TYR A 21 4.51 -5.44 3.04
C TYR A 21 3.84 -4.63 1.93
N GLY A 22 3.88 -5.18 0.72
CA GLY A 22 3.10 -4.71 -0.40
C GLY A 22 1.72 -5.35 -0.42
N MET A 23 0.70 -4.56 -0.71
CA MET A 23 -0.66 -5.03 -0.96
C MET A 23 -1.18 -4.44 -2.25
N LEU A 24 -1.54 -5.30 -3.19
CA LEU A 24 -2.23 -4.89 -4.42
C LEU A 24 -3.72 -5.17 -4.28
N PHE A 25 -4.55 -4.17 -4.59
CA PHE A 25 -6.00 -4.23 -4.54
C PHE A 25 -6.59 -4.25 -5.95
N VAL A 26 -7.68 -4.99 -6.12
CA VAL A 26 -8.45 -5.03 -7.38
C VAL A 26 -9.25 -3.75 -7.63
N GLU A 27 -9.62 -3.04 -6.57
CA GLU A 27 -10.32 -1.76 -6.58
C GLU A 27 -9.44 -0.68 -5.96
N PRO A 28 -9.59 0.60 -6.37
CA PRO A 28 -8.79 1.67 -5.80
C PRO A 28 -9.16 1.92 -4.34
N ILE A 29 -8.16 1.97 -3.47
CA ILE A 29 -8.35 2.19 -2.04
C ILE A 29 -8.36 3.68 -1.67
N ASP A 30 -7.81 4.54 -2.54
CA ASP A 30 -7.72 5.99 -2.35
C ASP A 30 -7.38 6.69 -3.68
N TYR A 31 -7.27 8.02 -3.67
CA TYR A 31 -6.81 8.82 -4.79
C TYR A 31 -5.87 9.96 -4.36
N ARG A 32 -4.90 10.29 -5.21
CA ARG A 32 -4.07 11.50 -5.10
C ARG A 32 -4.62 12.58 -6.01
N ILE A 33 -4.70 13.81 -5.51
CA ILE A 33 -5.03 14.99 -6.32
C ILE A 33 -3.73 15.52 -6.96
N SER A 34 -3.73 15.61 -8.29
CA SER A 34 -2.66 16.18 -9.10
C SER A 34 -2.69 17.71 -9.09
N PRO A 35 -1.59 18.41 -9.46
CA PRO A 35 -1.58 19.87 -9.55
C PRO A 35 -2.62 20.45 -10.53
N ASP A 36 -2.99 19.69 -11.56
CA ASP A 36 -4.03 20.04 -12.53
C ASP A 36 -5.47 19.76 -12.03
N GLY A 37 -5.63 19.29 -10.79
CA GLY A 37 -6.91 18.94 -10.19
C GLY A 37 -7.42 17.53 -10.55
N SER A 38 -6.73 16.80 -11.42
CA SER A 38 -7.09 15.41 -11.74
C SER A 38 -6.87 14.47 -10.55
N ARG A 39 -7.58 13.34 -10.54
CA ARG A 39 -7.44 12.30 -9.51
C ARG A 39 -6.67 11.11 -10.07
N ILE A 40 -5.62 10.70 -9.38
CA ILE A 40 -4.86 9.50 -9.67
C ILE A 40 -5.26 8.43 -8.66
N ALA A 41 -5.91 7.37 -9.14
CA ALA A 41 -6.33 6.24 -8.32
C ALA A 41 -5.13 5.47 -7.74
N LEU A 42 -5.24 5.04 -6.49
CA LEU A 42 -4.21 4.31 -5.75
C LEU A 42 -4.69 2.89 -5.49
N TYR A 43 -4.00 1.92 -6.08
CA TYR A 43 -4.30 0.49 -5.99
C TYR A 43 -3.31 -0.28 -5.10
N TYR A 44 -2.25 0.39 -4.65
CA TYR A 44 -1.18 -0.25 -3.90
C TYR A 44 -1.08 0.35 -2.50
N GLY A 45 -1.11 -0.49 -1.47
CA GLY A 45 -0.80 -0.11 -0.10
C GLY A 45 0.55 -0.66 0.31
N GLU A 46 1.46 0.21 0.74
CA GLU A 46 2.68 -0.21 1.44
C GLU A 46 2.43 -0.11 2.95
N ILE A 47 2.57 -1.22 3.67
CA ILE A 47 2.55 -1.23 5.14
C ILE A 47 3.98 -1.28 5.63
N LYS A 48 4.32 -0.38 6.55
CA LYS A 48 5.54 -0.44 7.36
C LYS A 48 5.18 -0.84 8.77
N ILE A 49 5.84 -1.86 9.32
CA ILE A 49 5.65 -2.33 10.69
C ILE A 49 6.99 -2.19 11.42
N ASN A 50 7.01 -1.54 12.58
CA ASN A 50 8.22 -1.43 13.40
C ASN A 50 8.35 -2.59 14.39
N ASP A 51 9.48 -2.62 15.09
CA ASP A 51 9.81 -3.55 16.18
C ASP A 51 8.80 -3.56 17.34
N LYS A 52 8.06 -2.47 17.53
CA LYS A 52 6.96 -2.34 18.51
C LYS A 52 5.61 -2.78 17.96
N ASN A 53 5.58 -3.41 16.79
CA ASN A 53 4.37 -3.86 16.09
C ASN A 53 3.37 -2.73 15.78
N GLN A 54 3.86 -1.49 15.64
CA GLN A 54 3.08 -0.34 15.19
C GLN A 54 3.14 -0.29 13.67
N TYR A 55 2.00 -0.03 13.03
CA TYR A 55 1.90 -0.01 11.57
C TYR A 55 1.65 1.41 11.03
N HIS A 56 2.17 1.67 9.84
CA HIS A 56 1.86 2.85 9.05
C HIS A 56 1.58 2.43 7.61
N VAL A 57 0.40 2.77 7.11
CA VAL A 57 -0.04 2.45 5.74
C VAL A 57 0.20 3.66 4.84
N ILE A 58 0.81 3.42 3.68
CA ILE A 58 1.09 4.45 2.68
C ILE A 58 0.44 4.01 1.37
N PRO A 59 -0.65 4.68 0.94
CA PRO A 59 -1.21 4.47 -0.40
C PRO A 59 -0.23 4.96 -1.45
N ARG A 60 -0.03 4.17 -2.52
CA ARG A 60 0.87 4.45 -3.62
C ARG A 60 0.22 4.07 -4.95
N THR A 61 0.74 4.66 -6.01
CA THR A 61 0.41 4.28 -7.38
C THR A 61 1.14 3.00 -7.81
N ARG A 62 2.29 2.69 -7.20
CA ARG A 62 3.16 1.55 -7.50
C ARG A 62 4.03 1.18 -6.30
N PRO A 63 4.63 -0.02 -6.25
CA PRO A 63 5.60 -0.39 -5.21
C PRO A 63 6.75 0.62 -5.12
N SER A 64 7.29 0.82 -3.92
CA SER A 64 8.52 1.60 -3.77
C SER A 64 9.68 0.86 -4.44
N GLU A 65 10.31 1.50 -5.42
CA GLU A 65 11.63 1.07 -5.90
C GLU A 65 12.63 1.21 -4.74
N ARG A 66 13.53 0.22 -4.61
CA ARG A 66 14.60 0.21 -3.59
C ARG A 66 15.72 1.17 -3.97
#